data_AF-A0A377AK31-F1
#
_entry.id   AF-A0A377AK31-F1
#
_cell.length_a   1.000
_cell.length_b   1.000
_cell.length_c   1.000
_cell.angle_alpha   90.00
_cell.angle_beta   90.00
_cell.angle_gamma   90.00
#
_symmetry.space_group_name_H-M   'P 1'
#
loop_
_entity.id
_entity.type
_entity.pdbx_description
1 polymer ?
#
loop_
_entity_poly.entity_id
_entity_poly.type
_entity_poly.pdbx_seq_one_letter_code
_entity_poly.pdbx_strand_id
1 'polypeptide(L)'
;MNDLETLLRQTIRVGVVSDIDDGDVTARVTFDDQDNVTSAKLSVIVKNTDKNADYWMPDIGEQVLCIFHPAGPQQGFILGSFYDETQKPPSNTVNKRVIRFNNGTRIEVDRESKFTPC
;
A
#
# COMPACT_ATOMS: atom_id res chain seq x y z
N MET A 1 -8.93 10.44 29.62
CA MET A 1 -8.51 10.26 28.21
C MET A 1 -8.46 8.76 28.01
N ASN A 2 -9.35 8.19 27.20
CA ASN A 2 -9.64 6.75 27.22
C ASN A 2 -8.47 5.95 26.62
N ASP A 3 -7.94 4.97 27.35
CA ASP A 3 -6.84 4.09 26.89
C ASP A 3 -7.13 3.41 25.55
N LEU A 4 -8.42 3.21 25.23
CA LEU A 4 -8.88 2.67 23.96
C LEU A 4 -8.53 3.57 22.76
N GLU A 5 -8.63 4.90 22.91
CA GLU A 5 -8.29 5.82 21.82
C GLU A 5 -6.79 5.79 21.51
N THR A 6 -5.96 5.67 22.55
CA THR A 6 -4.51 5.54 22.42
C THR A 6 -4.16 4.24 21.69
N LEU A 7 -4.79 3.12 22.05
CA LEU A 7 -4.55 1.83 21.41
C LEU A 7 -4.95 1.86 19.92
N LEU A 8 -6.08 2.47 19.58
CA LEU A 8 -6.53 2.60 18.19
C LEU A 8 -5.57 3.45 17.35
N ARG A 9 -5.07 4.57 17.89
CA ARG A 9 -4.05 5.41 17.22
C ARG A 9 -2.70 4.70 17.04
N GLN A 10 -2.39 3.72 17.87
CA GLN A 10 -1.20 2.89 17.71
C GLN A 10 -1.41 1.76 16.71
N THR A 11 -2.65 1.28 16.56
CA THR A 11 -3.01 0.17 15.69
C THR A 11 -3.07 0.57 14.23
N ILE A 12 -3.67 1.71 13.89
CA ILE A 12 -3.83 2.15 12.50
C ILE A 12 -3.07 3.45 12.30
N ARG A 13 -2.09 3.46 11.39
CA ARG A 13 -1.21 4.60 11.15
C ARG A 13 -0.97 4.81 9.67
N VAL A 14 -0.77 6.05 9.30
CA VAL A 14 -0.40 6.44 7.94
C VAL A 14 1.02 6.99 7.99
N GLY A 15 1.87 6.55 7.07
CA GLY A 15 3.25 7.02 6.98
C GLY A 15 3.78 6.94 5.55
N VAL A 16 5.05 7.27 5.39
CA VAL A 16 5.73 7.33 4.09
C VAL A 16 6.77 6.21 3.99
N VAL A 17 6.77 5.47 2.89
CA VAL A 17 7.75 4.40 2.66
C VAL A 17 9.16 4.98 2.58
N SER A 18 10.07 4.48 3.42
CA SER A 18 11.45 4.96 3.50
C SER A 18 12.47 3.95 2.97
N ASP A 19 12.16 2.66 2.99
CA ASP A 19 13.05 1.59 2.52
C ASP A 19 12.23 0.38 2.07
N ILE A 20 12.75 -0.37 1.10
CA ILE A 20 12.07 -1.52 0.49
C ILE A 20 13.03 -2.71 0.44
N ASP A 21 12.53 -3.88 0.82
CA ASP A 21 13.20 -5.17 0.65
C ASP A 21 12.36 -6.05 -0.28
N ASP A 22 12.79 -6.12 -1.54
CA ASP A 22 12.12 -6.87 -2.61
C ASP A 22 12.19 -8.39 -2.42
N GLY A 23 13.22 -8.90 -1.74
CA GLY A 23 13.41 -10.33 -1.50
C GLY A 23 12.39 -10.90 -0.52
N ASP A 24 12.10 -10.15 0.54
CA ASP A 24 11.16 -10.54 1.60
C ASP A 24 9.74 -9.99 1.40
N VAL A 25 9.50 -9.17 0.36
CA VAL A 25 8.23 -8.44 0.15
C VAL A 25 7.86 -7.62 1.40
N THR A 26 8.86 -6.90 1.93
CA THR A 26 8.69 -6.04 3.11
C THR A 26 9.16 -4.62 2.81
N ALA A 27 8.63 -3.66 3.56
CA ALA A 27 9.06 -2.27 3.49
C ALA A 27 9.08 -1.64 4.88
N ARG A 28 9.84 -0.55 5.02
CA ARG A 28 9.86 0.29 6.22
C ARG A 28 9.12 1.58 5.94
N VAL A 29 8.44 2.07 6.95
CA VAL A 29 7.59 3.26 6.87
C VAL A 29 7.98 4.22 7.97
N THR A 30 8.18 5.48 7.60
CA THR A 30 8.45 6.58 8.52
C THR A 30 7.14 7.29 8.87
N PHE A 31 6.92 7.53 10.16
CA PHE A 31 5.73 8.21 10.66
C PHE A 31 6.09 9.59 11.21
N ASP A 32 5.50 10.63 10.65
CA ASP A 32 5.77 12.03 11.04
C ASP A 32 5.17 12.39 12.42
N ASP A 33 4.20 11.59 12.90
CA ASP A 33 3.46 11.84 14.15
C ASP A 33 4.32 11.64 15.43
N GLN A 34 5.47 10.96 15.35
CA GLN A 34 6.33 10.67 16.49
C GLN A 34 7.81 10.78 16.11
N ASP A 35 8.35 12.00 16.02
CA ASP A 35 9.80 12.26 15.82
C ASP A 35 10.43 11.54 14.60
N ASN A 36 9.67 11.34 13.52
CA ASN A 36 10.11 10.57 12.33
C ASN A 36 10.57 9.14 12.65
N VAL A 37 9.89 8.46 13.59
CA VAL A 37 10.16 7.06 13.90
C VAL A 37 9.93 6.20 12.65
N THR A 38 10.94 5.43 12.29
CA THR A 38 10.88 4.41 11.24
C THR A 38 10.42 3.07 11.82
N SER A 39 9.50 2.40 11.15
CA SER A 39 9.01 1.08 11.53
C SER A 39 10.08 0.00 11.42
N ALA A 40 9.81 -1.16 12.02
CA ALA A 40 10.46 -2.41 11.62
C ALA A 40 10.09 -2.77 10.16
N LYS A 41 10.67 -3.86 9.63
CA LYS A 41 10.24 -4.41 8.33
C LYS A 41 8.77 -4.87 8.44
N LEU A 42 7.88 -4.27 7.65
CA LEU A 42 6.48 -4.61 7.59
C LEU A 42 6.18 -5.34 6.28
N SER A 43 5.41 -6.43 6.36
CA SER A 43 5.01 -7.17 5.15
C SER A 43 3.96 -6.40 4.36
N VAL A 44 4.11 -6.35 3.04
CA VAL A 44 3.13 -5.75 2.13
C VAL A 44 2.03 -6.77 1.82
N ILE A 45 0.77 -6.37 1.99
CA ILE A 45 -0.37 -7.24 1.69
C ILE A 45 -0.55 -7.36 0.17
N VAL A 46 -0.48 -8.59 -0.31
CA VAL A 46 -0.73 -8.95 -1.71
C VAL A 46 -2.03 -9.75 -1.85
N LYS A 47 -2.59 -9.81 -3.06
CA LYS A 47 -3.90 -10.43 -3.28
C LYS A 47 -3.91 -11.94 -3.07
N ASN A 48 -2.81 -12.61 -3.39
CA ASN A 48 -2.64 -14.06 -3.28
C ASN A 48 -1.14 -14.40 -3.31
N THR A 49 -0.77 -15.52 -2.68
CA THR A 49 0.64 -15.92 -2.45
C THR A 49 0.92 -17.41 -2.73
N ASP A 50 -0.10 -18.19 -3.09
CA ASP A 50 0.00 -19.64 -3.28
C ASP A 50 -0.04 -19.98 -4.78
N LYS A 51 -0.99 -20.80 -5.26
CA LYS A 51 -1.11 -21.19 -6.68
C LYS A 51 -1.25 -20.00 -7.63
N ASN A 52 -1.85 -18.92 -7.15
CA ASN A 52 -1.83 -17.62 -7.78
C ASN A 52 -0.97 -16.71 -6.90
N ALA A 53 -0.05 -15.99 -7.52
CA ALA A 53 0.78 -15.01 -6.85
C ALA A 53 0.64 -13.64 -7.54
N ASP A 54 0.48 -12.60 -6.72
CA ASP A 54 0.41 -11.19 -7.14
C ASP A 54 1.62 -10.50 -6.50
N TYR A 55 2.41 -9.81 -7.31
CA TYR A 55 3.58 -9.08 -6.83
C TYR A 55 3.43 -7.61 -7.20
N TRP A 56 3.49 -6.77 -6.17
CA TRP A 56 3.57 -5.33 -6.27
C TRP A 56 4.19 -4.79 -4.98
N MET A 57 4.98 -3.73 -5.11
CA MET A 57 5.57 -3.03 -3.97
C MET A 57 5.26 -1.53 -4.12
N PRO A 58 4.99 -0.82 -3.02
CA PRO A 58 4.90 0.64 -3.05
C PRO A 58 6.27 1.25 -3.37
N ASP A 59 6.30 2.48 -3.88
CA ASP A 59 7.54 3.20 -4.14
C ASP A 59 8.07 3.94 -2.89
N ILE A 60 9.38 4.18 -2.83
CA ILE A 60 9.97 5.02 -1.78
C ILE A 60 9.40 6.44 -1.91
N GLY A 61 8.96 7.02 -0.79
CA GLY A 61 8.28 8.31 -0.75
C GLY A 61 6.76 8.23 -0.93
N GLU A 62 6.19 7.04 -1.16
CA GLU A 62 4.75 6.86 -1.27
C GLU A 62 4.07 6.78 0.11
N GLN A 63 2.90 7.40 0.22
CA GLN A 63 2.11 7.38 1.44
C GLN A 63 1.29 6.08 1.53
N VAL A 64 1.44 5.37 2.64
CA VAL A 64 0.84 4.05 2.87
C VAL A 64 0.11 3.96 4.19
N LEU A 65 -0.95 3.15 4.20
CA LEU A 65 -1.68 2.78 5.41
C LEU A 65 -1.07 1.51 6.01
N CYS A 66 -0.72 1.60 7.30
CA CYS A 66 -0.15 0.52 8.08
C CYS A 66 -1.10 0.10 9.20
N ILE A 67 -1.17 -1.21 9.44
CA ILE A 67 -1.84 -1.78 10.61
C ILE A 67 -0.80 -2.49 11.47
N PHE A 68 -0.75 -2.14 12.74
CA PHE A 68 0.12 -2.71 13.76
C PHE A 68 -0.66 -3.63 14.70
N HIS A 69 0.00 -4.67 15.18
CA HIS A 69 -0.57 -5.54 16.19
C HIS A 69 -0.60 -4.81 17.56
N PRO A 70 -1.72 -4.85 18.30
CA PRO A 70 -1.85 -4.16 19.58
C PRO A 70 -0.91 -4.71 20.67
N ALA A 71 -0.39 -5.93 20.50
CA ALA A 71 0.63 -6.50 21.40
C ALA A 71 2.06 -6.00 21.13
N GLY A 72 2.31 -5.23 20.06
CA GLY A 72 3.60 -4.59 19.83
C GLY A 72 3.78 -4.04 18.40
N PRO A 73 4.37 -2.83 18.23
CA PRO A 73 4.52 -2.14 16.94
C PRO A 73 5.56 -2.78 16.01
N GLN A 74 6.23 -3.86 16.43
CA GLN A 74 7.22 -4.57 15.62
C GLN A 74 6.59 -5.57 14.64
N GLN A 75 5.32 -5.91 14.84
CA GLN A 75 4.56 -6.76 13.93
C GLN A 75 3.40 -5.96 13.36
N GLY A 76 3.45 -5.74 12.05
CA GLY A 76 2.43 -5.01 11.32
C GLY A 76 2.50 -5.29 9.83
N PHE A 77 1.51 -4.77 9.13
CA PHE A 77 1.32 -4.97 7.71
C PHE A 77 1.08 -3.63 7.02
N ILE A 78 1.61 -3.51 5.81
CA ILE A 78 1.27 -2.43 4.89
C ILE A 78 0.07 -2.91 4.08
N LEU A 79 -1.07 -2.22 4.22
CA LEU A 79 -2.27 -2.50 3.43
C LEU A 79 -2.13 -2.01 1.99
N GLY A 80 -1.42 -0.91 1.82
CA GLY A 80 -1.17 -0.29 0.53
C GLY A 80 -1.22 1.23 0.59
N SER A 81 -1.10 1.84 -0.58
CA SER A 81 -1.21 3.28 -0.77
C SER A 81 -2.62 3.70 -1.14
N PHE A 82 -2.87 5.00 -1.00
CA PHE A 82 -4.14 5.63 -1.38
C PHE A 82 -3.87 6.94 -2.11
N TYR A 83 -4.80 7.33 -2.96
CA TYR A 83 -4.70 8.57 -3.72
C TYR A 83 -5.02 9.78 -2.85
N ASP A 84 -4.31 10.87 -3.12
CA ASP A 84 -4.48 12.17 -2.47
C ASP A 84 -4.45 13.30 -3.52
N GLU A 85 -4.28 14.54 -3.09
CA GLU A 85 -4.20 15.69 -4.00
C GLU A 85 -2.95 15.65 -4.91
N THR A 86 -1.89 14.98 -4.46
CA THR A 86 -0.60 14.87 -5.17
C THR A 86 -0.58 13.69 -6.13
N GLN A 87 -1.13 12.54 -5.72
CA GLN A 87 -1.22 11.30 -6.48
C GLN A 87 -2.63 11.09 -6.99
N LYS A 88 -2.88 11.49 -8.24
CA LYS A 88 -4.19 11.33 -8.88
C LYS A 88 -4.38 9.94 -9.49
N PRO A 89 -5.60 9.38 -9.43
CA PRO A 89 -5.90 8.07 -10.00
C PRO A 89 -5.67 8.06 -11.53
N PRO A 90 -5.20 6.93 -12.09
CA PRO A 90 -4.91 6.79 -13.53
C PRO A 90 -6.16 6.62 -14.42
N SER A 91 -7.36 6.64 -13.82
CA SER A 91 -8.66 6.57 -14.47
C SER A 91 -9.68 7.34 -13.63
N ASN A 92 -10.67 7.93 -14.29
CA ASN A 92 -11.81 8.63 -13.70
C ASN A 92 -13.14 7.87 -13.90
N THR A 93 -13.09 6.61 -14.34
CA THR A 93 -14.28 5.77 -14.55
C THR A 93 -14.15 4.41 -13.87
N VAL A 94 -15.27 3.93 -13.33
CA VAL A 94 -15.40 2.62 -12.67
C VAL A 94 -15.38 1.45 -13.67
N ASN A 95 -15.58 1.73 -14.96
CA ASN A 95 -15.62 0.70 -16.01
C ASN A 95 -14.22 0.23 -16.42
N LYS A 96 -13.17 0.94 -15.99
CA LYS A 96 -11.79 0.64 -16.36
C LYS A 96 -10.99 0.16 -15.15
N ARG A 97 -10.31 -0.97 -15.30
CA ARG A 97 -9.23 -1.39 -14.40
C ARG A 97 -7.90 -1.02 -15.05
N VAL A 98 -7.12 -0.17 -14.39
CA VAL A 98 -5.87 0.38 -14.95
C VAL A 98 -4.71 0.12 -13.99
N ILE A 99 -3.60 -0.38 -14.53
CA ILE A 99 -2.29 -0.45 -13.88
C ILE A 99 -1.33 0.43 -14.70
N ARG A 100 -0.73 1.44 -14.07
CA ARG A 100 0.22 2.36 -14.70
C ARG A 100 1.59 2.16 -14.06
N PHE A 101 2.61 1.99 -14.88
CA PHE A 101 4.00 1.87 -14.45
C PHE A 101 4.75 3.18 -14.73
N ASN A 102 5.82 3.45 -13.96
CA ASN A 102 6.62 4.68 -14.11
C ASN A 102 7.29 4.81 -15.50
N ASN A 103 7.60 3.68 -16.15
CA ASN A 103 8.17 3.67 -17.51
C ASN A 103 7.14 4.02 -18.61
N GLY A 104 5.92 4.42 -18.26
CA GLY A 104 4.84 4.74 -19.19
C GLY A 104 4.02 3.53 -19.66
N THR A 105 4.40 2.31 -19.28
CA THR A 105 3.60 1.12 -19.58
C THR A 105 2.27 1.20 -18.85
N ARG A 106 1.19 0.80 -19.54
CA ARG A 106 -0.16 0.85 -18.99
C ARG A 106 -0.95 -0.38 -19.41
N ILE A 107 -1.46 -1.11 -18.43
CA ILE A 107 -2.39 -2.23 -18.64
C ILE A 107 -3.78 -1.70 -18.29
N GLU A 108 -4.64 -1.54 -19.29
CA GLU A 108 -6.03 -1.09 -19.12
C GLU A 108 -6.99 -2.16 -19.63
N VAL A 109 -7.99 -2.48 -18.82
CA VAL A 109 -9.13 -3.31 -19.22
C VAL A 109 -10.40 -2.50 -19.04
N ASP A 110 -11.09 -2.25 -20.14
CA ASP A 110 -12.41 -1.62 -20.17
C ASP A 110 -13.50 -2.70 -20.22
N ARG A 111 -14.40 -2.69 -19.25
CA ARG A 111 -15.51 -3.64 -19.14
C ARG A 111 -16.60 -3.41 -20.19
N GLU A 112 -16.67 -2.23 -20.78
CA GLU A 112 -17.64 -1.90 -21.82
C GLU A 112 -17.12 -2.24 -23.22
N SER A 113 -15.80 -2.44 -23.35
CA SER A 113 -15.22 -2.90 -24.61
C SER A 113 -15.64 -4.34 -24.85
N LYS A 114 -16.43 -4.55 -25.91
CA LYS A 114 -16.80 -5.91 -26.35
C LYS A 114 -15.54 -6.61 -26.82
N PHE A 115 -15.08 -7.58 -26.03
CA PHE A 115 -14.04 -8.51 -26.45
C PHE A 115 -14.52 -9.21 -27.73
N THR A 116 -13.96 -8.82 -28.87
CA THR A 116 -14.23 -9.47 -30.15
C THR A 116 -13.03 -10.38 -30.40
N PRO A 117 -13.15 -11.70 -30.16
CA PRO A 117 -12.07 -12.62 -30.47
C PRO A 117 -11.78 -12.57 -31.99
N CYS A 118 -10.50 -12.47 -32.34
CA CYS A 118 -10.03 -12.62 -33.72
C CYS A 118 -10.24 -14.05 -34.21
#